data_AF-A0A091KGC7-F1
#
_entry.id   AF-A0A091KGC7-F1
#
_cell.length_a   1.000
_cell.length_b   1.000
_cell.length_c   1.000
_cell.angle_alpha   90.00
_cell.angle_beta   90.00
_cell.angle_gamma   90.00
#
_symmetry.space_group_name_H-M   'P 1'
#
loop_
_entity.id
_entity.type
_entity.pdbx_description
1 polymer ?
#
loop_
_entity_poly.entity_id
_entity_poly.type
_entity_poly.pdbx_seq_one_letter_code
_entity_poly.pdbx_strand_id
1 'polypeptide(L)' 'KLLASMDVDGFEPSEVTVMVKNGKVKVLAEHEEEHTTARGNEYYYKNITKEISLPPGVSEDEVTYSL' A
#
# COMPACT_ATOMS: atom_id res chain seq x y z
N LYS A 1 -15.51 -4.50 -11.94
CA LYS A 1 -14.49 -3.98 -12.89
C LYS A 1 -13.18 -3.79 -12.11
N LEU A 2 -12.06 -4.33 -12.58
CA LEU A 2 -10.76 -4.08 -11.94
C LEU A 2 -10.35 -2.62 -12.18
N LEU A 3 -10.09 -1.87 -11.10
CA LEU A 3 -9.68 -0.46 -11.18
C LEU A 3 -8.16 -0.32 -11.26
N ALA A 4 -7.43 -1.14 -10.51
CA ALA A 4 -5.97 -1.17 -10.51
C ALA A 4 -5.45 -2.50 -9.97
N SER A 5 -4.21 -2.80 -10.32
CA SER A 5 -3.35 -3.79 -9.67
C SER A 5 -2.04 -3.09 -9.27
N MET A 6 -1.46 -3.54 -8.17
CA MET A 6 -0.20 -3.02 -7.65
C MET A 6 0.63 -4.18 -7.12
N ASP A 7 1.91 -4.19 -7.48
CA ASP A 7 2.89 -5.07 -6.89
C ASP A 7 3.34 -4.46 -5.55
N VAL A 8 3.22 -5.24 -4.48
CA VAL A 8 3.60 -4.88 -3.10
C VAL A 8 4.62 -5.86 -2.55
N ASP A 9 5.45 -6.46 -3.42
CA ASP A 9 6.44 -7.44 -2.99
C ASP A 9 7.40 -6.91 -1.91
N GLY A 10 7.64 -7.80 -0.95
CA GLY A 10 8.38 -7.57 0.29
C GLY A 10 7.73 -6.61 1.28
N PHE A 11 6.46 -6.23 1.14
CA PHE A 11 5.69 -5.66 2.24
C PHE A 11 4.81 -6.76 2.84
N GLU A 12 4.72 -6.83 4.15
CA GLU A 12 3.76 -7.72 4.80
C GLU A 12 2.34 -7.18 4.58
N PRO A 13 1.31 -8.05 4.46
CA PRO A 13 -0.07 -7.58 4.30
C PRO A 13 -0.54 -6.60 5.39
N SER A 14 0.00 -6.72 6.61
CA SER A 14 -0.26 -5.81 7.73
C SER A 14 0.37 -4.42 7.58
N GLU A 15 1.39 -4.28 6.72
CA GLU A 15 2.06 -3.01 6.42
C GLU A 15 1.33 -2.22 5.33
N VAL A 16 0.38 -2.86 4.63
CA VAL A 16 -0.39 -2.23 3.56
C VAL A 16 -1.68 -1.64 4.10
N THR A 17 -1.84 -0.33 3.91
CA THR A 17 -3.06 0.43 4.24
C THR A 17 -3.77 0.87 2.96
N VAL A 18 -5.03 0.49 2.83
CA VAL A 18 -5.93 0.96 1.76
C VAL A 18 -6.97 1.90 2.35
N MET A 19 -7.07 3.11 1.77
CA MET A 19 -8.06 4.11 2.15
C MET A 19 -8.91 4.47 0.94
N VAL A 20 -10.23 4.49 1.12
CA VAL A 20 -11.18 4.97 0.12
C VAL A 20 -11.84 6.23 0.68
N LYS A 21 -11.60 7.37 0.02
CA LYS A 21 -12.14 8.66 0.46
C LYS A 21 -12.10 9.71 -0.65
N ASN A 22 -13.10 10.57 -0.69
CA ASN A 22 -13.22 11.69 -1.63
C ASN A 22 -13.14 11.24 -3.10
N GLY A 23 -13.77 10.11 -3.44
CA GLY A 23 -13.76 9.55 -4.79
C GLY A 23 -12.40 9.00 -5.22
N LYS A 24 -11.53 8.65 -4.27
CA LYS A 24 -10.18 8.13 -4.54
C LYS A 24 -9.87 6.91 -3.69
N VAL A 25 -9.05 6.02 -4.23
CA VAL A 25 -8.40 4.93 -3.52
C VAL A 25 -6.93 5.29 -3.34
N LYS A 26 -6.47 5.32 -2.10
CA LYS A 26 -5.07 5.54 -1.75
C LYS A 26 -4.51 4.28 -1.09
N VAL A 27 -3.42 3.77 -1.63
CA VAL A 27 -2.68 2.62 -1.11
C VAL A 27 -1.34 3.13 -0.57
N LEU A 28 -1.05 2.77 0.67
CA LEU A 28 0.19 3.06 1.38
C LEU A 28 0.80 1.74 1.82
N ALA A 29 2.11 1.56 1.69
CA ALA A 29 2.82 0.52 2.39
C ALA A 29 4.18 1.04 2.85
N GLU A 30 4.59 0.63 4.04
CA GLU A 30 5.82 1.08 4.69
C GLU A 30 6.44 -0.10 5.44
N HIS A 31 7.72 -0.36 5.19
CA HIS A 31 8.46 -1.44 5.81
C HIS A 31 9.79 -0.91 6.35
N GLU A 32 10.10 -1.29 7.58
CA GLU A 32 11.33 -0.94 8.28
C GLU A 32 11.89 -2.20 8.96
N GLU A 33 13.16 -2.50 8.71
CA GLU A 33 13.88 -3.59 9.35
C GLU A 33 15.29 -3.13 9.79
N GLU A 34 15.71 -3.59 10.96
CA GLU A 34 17.06 -3.38 11.48
C GLU A 34 17.75 -4.74 11.61
N HIS A 35 18.94 -4.85 11.02
CA HIS A 35 19.76 -6.05 11.06
C HIS A 35 21.09 -5.77 11.76
N THR A 36 21.32 -6.42 12.90
CA THR A 36 22.65 -6.41 13.54
C THR A 36 23.56 -7.43 12.85
N THR A 37 24.62 -6.95 12.21
CA THR A 37 25.64 -7.78 11.56
C THR A 37 26.96 -7.73 12.33
N ALA A 38 27.92 -8.59 11.97
CA ALA A 38 29.27 -8.56 12.52
C ALA A 38 30.03 -7.23 12.24
N ARG A 39 29.53 -6.39 11.32
CA ARG A 39 30.12 -5.10 10.93
C ARG A 39 29.40 -3.89 11.53
N GLY A 40 28.28 -4.09 12.22
CA GLY A 40 27.43 -3.03 12.77
C GLY A 40 25.95 -3.23 12.45
N ASN A 41 25.13 -2.24 12.78
CA ASN A 41 23.70 -2.24 12.48
C ASN A 41 23.44 -1.73 11.06
N GLU A 42 22.62 -2.47 10.31
CA GLU A 42 22.09 -2.08 9.01
C GLU A 42 20.61 -1.75 9.16
N TYR A 43 20.17 -0.67 8.52
CA TYR A 43 18.79 -0.21 8.53
C TYR A 43 18.26 -0.24 7.10
N TYR A 44 17.14 -0.94 6.89
CA TYR A 44 16.46 -0.97 5.61
C TYR A 44 15.08 -0.35 5.79
N TYR A 45 14.77 0.58 4.89
CA TYR A 45 13.50 1.28 4.88
C TYR A 45 12.99 1.37 3.45
N LYS A 46 11.72 1.05 3.26
CA LYS A 46 11.04 1.26 1.99
C LYS A 46 9.60 1.68 2.21
N ASN A 47 9.09 2.51 1.29
CA ASN A 47 7.68 2.88 1.25
C ASN A 47 7.18 2.97 -0.18
N ILE A 48 5.86 2.84 -0.33
CA ILE A 48 5.15 3.12 -1.58
C ILE A 48 3.83 3.83 -1.29
N THR A 49 3.50 4.81 -2.14
CA THR A 49 2.21 5.50 -2.13
C THR A 49 1.65 5.51 -3.55
N LYS A 50 0.40 5.07 -3.70
CA LYS A 50 -0.32 5.15 -4.96
C LYS A 50 -1.73 5.67 -4.74
N GLU A 51 -2.19 6.53 -5.64
CA GLU A 51 -3.53 7.11 -5.60
C GLU A 51 -4.22 6.91 -6.95
N ILE A 52 -5.49 6.48 -6.90
CA ILE A 52 -6.31 6.17 -8.07
C ILE A 52 -7.65 6.87 -7.90
N SER A 53 -8.06 7.65 -8.90
CA SER A 53 -9.40 8.24 -8.92
C SER A 53 -10.45 7.18 -9.27
N LEU A 54 -11.54 7.16 -8.53
CA LEU A 54 -12.70 6.34 -8.86
C LEU A 54 -13.37 6.88 -10.14
N PRO A 55 -13.91 6.00 -11.00
CA PRO A 55 -14.76 6.43 -12.10
C PRO A 55 -15.99 7.19 -11.57
N PRO A 56 -16.55 8.14 -12.36
CA PRO A 56 -17.77 8.84 -11.98
C PRO A 56 -18.93 7.87 -11.68
N GLY A 57 -19.65 8.13 -10.60
CA GLY A 57 -20.83 7.34 -10.21
C GLY A 57 -20.55 6.05 -9.43
N VAL A 58 -19.28 5.72 -9.17
CA VAL A 58 -18.92 4.61 -8.26
C VAL A 58 -18.98 5.10 -6.82
N SER A 59 -19.73 4.41 -5.97
CA SER A 59 -19.78 4.71 -4.54
C SER A 59 -18.52 4.21 -3.83
N GLU A 60 -18.07 4.91 -2.79
CA GLU A 60 -16.92 4.48 -1.98
C GLU A 60 -17.18 3.14 -1.29
N ASP A 61 -18.43 2.89 -0.87
CA ASP A 61 -18.85 1.64 -0.20
C ASP A 61 -18.86 0.43 -1.14
N GLU A 62 -18.84 0.65 -2.46
CA GLU A 62 -18.78 -0.42 -3.47
C GLU A 62 -17.35 -0.86 -3.78
N VAL A 63 -16.35 -0.12 -3.27
CA VAL A 63 -14.94 -0.43 -3.48
C VAL A 63 -14.54 -1.60 -2.58
N THR A 64 -14.06 -2.66 -3.21
CA THR A 64 -13.49 -3.83 -2.53
C THR A 64 -12.02 -3.97 -2.91
N TYR A 65 -11.23 -4.57 -2.02
CA TYR A 65 -9.82 -4.86 -2.25
C TYR A 65 -9.47 -6.23 -1.66
N SER A 66 -8.38 -6.78 -2.15
CA SER A 66 -7.77 -8.02 -1.67
C SER A 66 -6.26 -7.87 -1.73
N LEU A 67 -5.58 -8.41 -0.73
CA LEU A 67 -4.12 -8.51 -0.65
C LEU A 67 -3.73 -9.97 -0.90
#